data_AF-A0A8K0PNF1-F1
#
_entry.id   AF-A0A8K0PNF1-F1
#
_cell.length_a   1.000
_cell.length_b   1.000
_cell.length_c   1.000
_cell.angle_alpha   90.00
_cell.angle_beta   90.00
_cell.angle_gamma   90.00
#
_symmetry.space_group_name_H-M   'P 1'
#
loop_
_entity.id
_entity.type
_entity.pdbx_description
1 polymer ?
#
loop_
_entity_poly.entity_id
_entity_poly.type
_entity_poly.pdbx_seq_one_letter_code
_entity_poly.pdbx_strand_id
1 'polypeptide(L)'
;MSVEAKMVRALKEQLEWGTTTRGTSSMARPKVFDTPVFLGHGIEDDKVPVGRGKEASECLRAAEIDVEWKAYGGLGHWYSPQMLTDMVSFTTPLSGW
;
A
#
# COMPACT_ATOMS: atom_id res chain seq x y z
N MET A 1 6.19 9.49 -21.12
CA MET A 1 5.93 9.29 -19.67
C MET A 1 4.78 8.31 -19.50
N SER A 2 4.95 7.31 -18.62
CA SER A 2 3.92 6.30 -18.34
C SER A 2 2.74 6.87 -17.53
N VAL A 3 1.62 6.14 -17.50
CA VAL A 3 0.42 6.53 -16.73
C VAL A 3 0.73 6.60 -15.23
N GLU A 4 1.56 5.69 -14.71
CA GLU A 4 1.97 5.71 -13.31
C GLU A 4 2.75 6.98 -12.97
N ALA A 5 3.67 7.39 -13.85
CA ALA A 5 4.44 8.62 -13.66
C ALA A 5 3.56 9.87 -13.64
N LYS A 6 2.47 9.88 -14.41
CA LYS A 6 1.49 10.98 -14.40
C LYS A 6 0.66 10.99 -13.11
N MET A 7 0.24 9.83 -12.60
CA MET A 7 -0.51 9.75 -11.34
C MET A 7 0.36 10.14 -10.13
N VAL A 8 1.59 9.62 -10.05
CA VAL A 8 2.53 9.99 -8.99
C VAL A 8 2.81 11.50 -9.00
N ARG A 9 2.98 12.08 -10.19
CA ARG A 9 3.15 13.53 -10.33
C ARG A 9 1.91 14.31 -9.89
N ALA A 10 0.72 13.91 -10.32
CA ALA A 10 -0.52 14.59 -9.93
C ALA A 10 -0.77 14.53 -8.42
N LEU A 11 -0.47 13.39 -7.79
CA LEU A 11 -0.53 13.23 -6.32
C LEU A 11 0.47 14.15 -5.62
N LYS A 12 1.71 14.25 -6.12
CA LYS A 12 2.71 15.18 -5.60
C LYS A 12 2.24 16.64 -5.71
N GLU A 13 1.75 17.04 -6.88
CA GLU A 13 1.25 18.39 -7.12
C GLU A 13 0.03 18.73 -6.25
N GLN A 14 -0.88 17.78 -6.01
CA GLN A 14 -2.02 17.96 -5.10
C GLN A 14 -1.61 18.07 -3.63
N LEU A 15 -0.60 17.31 -3.19
CA LEU A 15 -0.01 17.44 -1.86
C LEU A 15 0.70 18.79 -1.71
N GLU A 16 1.38 19.28 -2.76
CA GLU A 16 2.07 20.57 -2.77
C GLU A 16 1.10 21.77 -2.77
N TRP A 17 -0.10 21.66 -3.35
CA TRP A 17 -1.10 22.74 -3.37
C TRP A 17 -1.58 23.16 -1.97
N GLY A 18 -1.55 22.26 -0.98
CA GLY A 18 -1.84 22.60 0.43
C GLY A 18 -0.79 23.51 1.10
N THR A 19 0.34 23.77 0.44
CA THR A 19 1.53 24.42 1.02
C THR A 19 1.58 25.94 0.80
N THR A 20 0.73 26.50 -0.07
CA THR A 20 0.79 27.94 -0.41
C THR A 20 -0.02 28.80 0.58
N THR A 21 0.39 28.75 1.86
CA THR A 21 0.17 29.85 2.81
C THR A 21 1.38 29.95 3.75
N ARG A 22 2.18 30.98 3.49
CA ARG A 22 3.28 31.56 4.27
C ARG A 22 3.44 31.04 5.72
N GLY A 23 4.44 30.19 5.91
CA GLY A 23 4.99 29.81 7.21
C GLY A 23 5.96 28.65 7.03
N THR A 24 7.17 28.77 7.55
CA THR A 24 8.16 27.69 7.61
C THR A 24 7.67 26.62 8.59
N SER A 25 6.72 25.82 8.15
CA SER A 25 6.41 24.54 8.77
C SER A 25 6.87 23.49 7.76
N SER A 26 7.82 22.66 8.18
CA SER A 26 7.97 21.35 7.57
C SER A 26 6.57 20.75 7.58
N MET A 27 5.93 20.59 6.40
CA MET A 27 4.67 19.87 6.34
C MET A 27 5.00 18.46 6.82
N ALA A 28 4.64 18.19 8.08
CA ALA A 28 4.84 16.89 8.67
C ALA A 28 4.16 15.87 7.75
N ARG A 29 4.91 14.84 7.35
CA ARG A 29 4.38 13.70 6.60
C ARG A 29 3.07 13.26 7.27
N PRO A 30 1.95 13.17 6.54
CA PRO A 30 0.69 12.76 7.13
C PRO A 30 0.86 11.40 7.80
N LYS A 31 0.44 11.27 9.07
CA LYS A 31 0.63 10.02 9.86
C LYS A 31 0.05 8.76 9.21
N VAL A 32 -0.87 8.90 8.27
CA VAL A 32 -1.39 7.79 7.46
C VAL A 32 -0.27 7.03 6.73
N PHE A 33 0.81 7.73 6.36
CA PHE A 33 1.95 7.12 5.69
C PHE A 33 2.89 6.36 6.64
N ASP A 34 2.69 6.45 7.96
CA ASP A 34 3.44 5.69 8.97
C ASP A 34 2.70 4.41 9.38
N THR A 35 1.49 4.19 8.86
CA THR A 35 0.70 2.99 9.13
C THR A 35 1.23 1.83 8.28
N PRO A 36 1.73 0.74 8.88
CA PRO A 36 2.16 -0.43 8.12
C PRO A 36 0.99 -1.06 7.36
N VAL A 37 1.26 -1.60 6.17
CA VAL A 37 0.24 -2.21 5.31
C VAL A 37 0.58 -3.66 5.03
N PHE A 38 -0.42 -4.53 5.20
CA PHE A 38 -0.40 -5.89 4.68
C PHE A 38 -1.20 -5.95 3.38
N LEU A 39 -0.62 -6.51 2.32
CA LEU A 39 -1.26 -6.69 1.02
C LEU A 39 -1.14 -8.16 0.59
N GLY A 40 -2.23 -8.90 0.80
CA GLY A 40 -2.37 -10.31 0.40
C GLY A 40 -3.14 -10.45 -0.92
N HIS A 41 -2.71 -11.34 -1.81
CA HIS A 41 -3.33 -11.50 -3.13
C HIS A 41 -3.34 -12.97 -3.62
N GLY A 42 -4.42 -13.41 -4.25
CA GLY A 42 -4.50 -14.74 -4.86
C GLY A 42 -3.81 -14.79 -6.23
N ILE A 43 -2.92 -15.77 -6.48
CA ILE A 43 -2.19 -15.86 -7.76
C ILE A 43 -3.15 -16.14 -8.93
N GLU A 44 -4.21 -16.91 -8.71
CA GLU A 44 -5.22 -17.21 -9.73
C GLU A 44 -6.46 -16.31 -9.65
N ASP A 45 -6.34 -15.11 -9.07
CA ASP A 45 -7.43 -14.12 -9.07
C ASP A 45 -7.74 -13.69 -10.52
N ASP A 46 -8.94 -14.07 -10.97
CA ASP A 46 -9.45 -13.85 -12.32
C ASP A 46 -10.06 -12.45 -12.52
N LYS A 47 -10.32 -11.72 -11.43
CA LYS A 47 -10.89 -10.36 -11.45
C LYS A 47 -9.81 -9.31 -11.36
N VAL A 48 -8.83 -9.51 -10.49
CA VAL A 48 -7.70 -8.61 -10.29
C VAL A 48 -6.42 -9.41 -10.46
N PRO A 49 -5.75 -9.34 -11.63
CA PRO A 49 -4.52 -10.08 -11.86
C PRO A 49 -3.48 -9.75 -10.79
N VAL A 50 -2.76 -10.77 -10.30
CA VAL A 50 -1.75 -10.64 -9.24
C VAL A 50 -0.67 -9.58 -9.52
N GLY A 51 -0.38 -9.33 -10.81
CA GLY A 51 0.50 -8.24 -11.24
C GLY A 51 0.06 -6.86 -10.72
N ARG A 52 -1.26 -6.58 -10.68
CA ARG A 52 -1.79 -5.32 -10.16
C ARG A 52 -1.58 -5.18 -8.66
N GLY A 53 -1.70 -6.26 -7.91
CA GLY A 53 -1.39 -6.26 -6.48
C GLY A 53 0.09 -5.99 -6.23
N LYS A 54 0.97 -6.60 -7.05
CA LYS A 54 2.41 -6.34 -6.99
C LYS A 54 2.73 -4.87 -7.30
N GLU A 55 2.17 -4.31 -8.37
CA GLU A 55 2.33 -2.89 -8.74
C GLU A 55 1.84 -1.96 -7.64
N ALA A 56 0.70 -2.27 -7.00
CA ALA A 56 0.21 -1.51 -5.86
C ALA A 56 1.19 -1.55 -4.67
N SER A 57 1.77 -2.72 -4.36
CA SER A 57 2.78 -2.85 -3.31
C SER A 57 4.03 -2.00 -3.59
N GLU A 58 4.49 -1.98 -4.85
CA GLU A 58 5.64 -1.19 -5.29
C GLU A 58 5.33 0.31 -5.20
N CYS A 59 4.12 0.73 -5.58
CA CYS A 59 3.68 2.12 -5.46
C CYS A 59 3.66 2.60 -4.00
N LEU A 60 3.14 1.78 -3.08
CA LEU A 60 3.10 2.12 -1.65
C LEU A 60 4.52 2.19 -1.04
N ARG A 61 5.40 1.25 -1.41
CA ARG A 61 6.81 1.29 -1.00
C ARG A 61 7.55 2.52 -1.55
N ALA A 62 7.24 2.95 -2.77
CA ALA A 62 7.80 4.17 -3.35
C ALA A 62 7.32 5.44 -2.62
N ALA A 63 6.20 5.37 -1.89
CA ALA A 63 5.76 6.41 -0.95
C ALA A 63 6.37 6.24 0.46
N GLU A 64 7.37 5.37 0.61
CA GLU A 64 8.05 5.02 1.87
C GLU A 64 7.09 4.44 2.93
N ILE A 65 5.99 3.81 2.52
CA ILE A 65 5.11 3.07 3.44
C ILE A 65 5.73 1.69 3.67
N ASP A 66 5.70 1.21 4.91
CA ASP A 66 6.08 -0.17 5.23
C ASP A 66 5.00 -1.13 4.72
N VAL A 67 5.37 -2.02 3.79
CA VAL A 67 4.42 -2.93 3.12
C VAL A 67 4.92 -4.36 3.11
N GLU A 68 4.16 -5.24 3.77
CA GLU A 68 4.25 -6.69 3.64
C GLU A 68 3.37 -7.16 2.48
N TRP A 69 4.00 -7.67 1.42
CA TRP A 69 3.33 -8.23 0.25
C TRP A 69 3.41 -9.75 0.26
N LYS A 70 2.27 -10.43 0.14
CA LYS A 70 2.19 -11.89 0.02
C LYS A 70 1.25 -12.31 -1.10
N ALA A 71 1.70 -13.24 -1.94
CA ALA A 71 0.89 -13.86 -2.97
C ALA A 71 0.67 -15.34 -2.65
N TYR A 72 -0.56 -15.82 -2.82
CA TYR A 72 -1.00 -17.15 -2.42
C TYR A 72 -1.37 -17.99 -3.64
N GLY A 73 -0.65 -19.09 -3.86
CA GLY A 73 -0.98 -20.06 -4.92
C GLY A 73 -2.21 -20.90 -4.56
N GLY A 74 -2.96 -21.32 -5.56
CA GLY A 74 -4.24 -22.02 -5.37
C GLY A 74 -5.39 -21.12 -4.87
N LEU A 75 -5.22 -19.80 -4.89
CA LEU A 75 -6.18 -18.82 -4.43
C LEU A 75 -6.60 -17.86 -5.56
N GLY A 76 -7.90 -17.79 -5.80
CA GLY A 76 -8.54 -16.82 -6.70
C GLY A 76 -8.92 -15.51 -6.01
N HIS A 77 -10.06 -14.92 -6.39
CA HIS A 77 -10.59 -13.69 -5.77
C HIS A 77 -11.24 -13.93 -4.39
N TRP A 78 -10.47 -14.48 -3.45
CA TRP A 78 -10.93 -14.84 -2.10
C TRP A 78 -9.78 -14.80 -1.09
N TYR A 79 -10.05 -15.20 0.15
CA TYR A 79 -9.04 -15.42 1.19
C TYR A 79 -8.77 -16.91 1.43
N SER A 80 -7.60 -17.25 1.96
CA SER A 80 -7.24 -18.61 2.38
C SER A 80 -7.01 -18.68 3.89
N PRO A 81 -7.06 -19.86 4.53
CA PRO A 81 -6.67 -20.01 5.94
C PRO A 81 -5.25 -19.48 6.20
N GLN A 82 -4.31 -19.74 5.29
CA GLN A 82 -2.94 -19.24 5.39
C GLN A 82 -2.89 -17.70 5.35
N MET A 83 -3.65 -17.08 4.44
CA MET A 83 -3.75 -15.62 4.37
C MET A 83 -4.31 -15.02 5.66
N LEU A 84 -5.35 -15.63 6.24
CA LEU A 84 -5.90 -15.17 7.52
C LEU A 84 -4.89 -15.31 8.66
N THR A 85 -4.12 -16.41 8.70
CA THR A 85 -3.03 -16.56 9.67
C THR A 85 -1.99 -15.45 9.52
N ASP A 86 -1.55 -15.17 8.28
CA ASP A 86 -0.61 -14.10 8.02
C ASP A 86 -1.15 -12.71 8.41
N MET A 87 -2.43 -12.43 8.14
CA MET A 87 -3.09 -11.19 8.57
C MET A 87 -3.10 -11.05 10.09
N VAL A 88 -3.44 -12.12 10.83
CA VAL A 88 -3.42 -12.10 12.29
C VAL A 88 -1.99 -11.86 12.78
N SER A 89 -1.01 -12.64 12.28
CA SER A 89 0.39 -12.49 12.64
C SER A 89 0.95 -11.10 12.34
N PHE A 90 0.51 -10.45 11.27
CA PHE A 90 0.87 -9.07 10.97
C PHE A 90 0.31 -8.08 12.00
N THR A 91 -0.92 -8.31 12.48
CA THR A 91 -1.57 -7.42 13.46
C THR A 91 -1.15 -7.68 14.92
N THR A 92 -0.70 -8.90 15.27
CA THR A 92 -0.38 -9.27 16.66
C THR A 92 0.70 -8.39 17.31
N PRO A 93 1.85 -8.10 16.66
CA PRO A 93 2.84 -7.17 17.21
C PRO A 93 2.29 -5.76 17.43
N LEU A 94 1.25 -5.39 16.70
CA LEU A 94 0.64 -4.06 16.73
C LEU A 94 -0.48 -3.95 17.78
N SER A 95 -1.08 -5.06 18.21
CA SER A 95 -2.21 -5.06 19.14
C SER A 95 -1.82 -5.17 20.62
N GLY A 96 -0.62 -5.65 20.93
CA GLY A 96 -0.15 -5.84 22.31
C GLY A 96 -0.98 -6.85 23.12
N TRP A 97 -1.59 -7.81 22.43
CA TRP A 97 -2.38 -8.92 23.00
C TRP A 97 -1.56 -10.21 22.96
#